data_AF-A0A8S9DPH2-F1
#
_entry.id   AF-A0A8S9DPH2-F1
#
_cell.length_a   1.000
_cell.length_b   1.000
_cell.length_c   1.000
_cell.angle_alpha   90.00
_cell.angle_beta   90.00
_cell.angle_gamma   90.00
#
_symmetry.space_group_name_H-M   'P 1'
#
loop_
_entity.id
_entity.type
_entity.pdbx_description
1 polymer ?
#
loop_
_entity_poly.entity_id
_entity_poly.type
_entity_poly.pdbx_seq_one_letter_code
_entity_poly.pdbx_strand_id
1 'polypeptide(L)'
;MPHKVCTPHSLRSSERAAPSLHFGRWDASRTQTVGRLSPTQRQGEKDMSKKTLFLLIVLAFAFSSCQPVTNNDFAIYLLSKDTSTFDLAQVDINQLDIETEPIISIEDIVSYDKTNHVIELTPEGITRAQQILPMPVKVDGIPFVVCVGKERIYTGAFWSLHSSLIYDGVVILQPFDTAETTIQITLGYPGQDFFTGNDPRADSRIMITLEQSKKLK
;
A
#
# COMPACT_ATOMS: atom_id res chain seq x y z
N MET A 1 44.52 21.40 -23.71
CA MET A 1 43.44 22.03 -24.49
C MET A 1 42.12 21.87 -23.73
N PRO A 2 41.21 22.84 -23.79
CA PRO A 2 40.64 23.46 -22.59
C PRO A 2 39.30 22.90 -22.10
N HIS A 3 39.06 23.19 -20.81
CA HIS A 3 37.85 22.99 -20.02
C HIS A 3 36.59 23.61 -20.65
N LYS A 4 35.48 22.85 -20.68
CA LYS A 4 34.14 23.38 -20.95
C LYS A 4 33.49 23.84 -19.65
N VAL A 5 33.21 25.13 -19.60
CA VAL A 5 32.39 25.83 -18.60
C VAL A 5 30.94 25.75 -19.05
N CYS A 6 30.04 25.31 -18.18
CA CYS A 6 28.59 25.44 -18.37
C CYS A 6 28.03 26.35 -17.27
N THR A 7 27.48 27.49 -17.68
CA THR A 7 26.68 28.41 -16.85
C THR A 7 25.18 28.23 -17.15
N PRO A 8 24.30 28.48 -16.17
CA PRO A 8 22.88 28.13 -16.27
C PRO A 8 22.03 29.22 -16.95
N HIS A 9 21.01 28.76 -17.66
CA HIS A 9 19.99 29.57 -18.32
C HIS A 9 18.95 30.05 -17.31
N SER A 10 18.88 31.36 -17.11
CA SER A 10 17.83 32.05 -16.34
C SER A 10 16.52 32.04 -17.14
N LEU A 11 15.43 31.56 -16.53
CA LEU A 11 14.08 31.68 -17.07
C LEU A 11 13.26 32.69 -16.26
N ARG A 12 12.52 33.46 -17.04
CA ARG A 12 12.00 34.80 -16.79
C ARG A 12 10.60 34.70 -16.19
N SER A 13 10.42 35.22 -14.98
CA SER A 13 9.11 35.45 -14.36
C SER A 13 8.37 36.55 -15.14
N SER A 14 7.17 36.28 -15.65
CA SER A 14 6.29 37.33 -16.17
C SER A 14 5.01 37.42 -15.35
N GLU A 15 4.81 38.59 -14.76
CA GLU A 15 3.58 39.08 -14.13
C GLU A 15 2.36 38.96 -15.05
N ARG A 16 1.18 38.74 -14.46
CA ARG A 16 -0.04 39.41 -14.91
C ARG A 16 -1.05 39.54 -13.79
N ALA A 17 -1.57 40.76 -13.69
CA ALA A 17 -2.44 41.28 -12.66
C ALA A 17 -3.94 40.94 -12.87
N ALA A 18 -4.69 41.27 -11.82
CA ALA A 18 -6.14 41.23 -11.51
C ALA A 18 -7.13 41.61 -12.64
N PRO A 19 -8.46 41.40 -12.46
CA PRO A 19 -9.24 42.31 -11.61
C PRO A 19 -10.36 41.68 -10.76
N SER A 20 -10.69 42.41 -9.70
CA SER A 20 -11.87 42.36 -8.83
C SER A 20 -13.18 42.62 -9.55
N LEU A 21 -14.28 41.93 -9.18
CA LEU A 21 -15.64 42.46 -9.32
C LEU A 21 -16.55 42.12 -8.13
N HIS A 22 -17.30 43.15 -7.77
CA HIS A 22 -18.30 43.35 -6.73
C HIS A 22 -19.65 42.62 -6.98
N PHE A 23 -20.53 42.71 -5.98
CA PHE A 23 -21.99 42.44 -5.91
C PHE A 23 -22.36 41.08 -5.29
N GLY A 24 -23.28 40.97 -4.32
CA GLY A 24 -24.23 41.94 -3.81
C GLY A 24 -24.82 41.52 -2.46
N ARG A 25 -25.08 42.54 -1.65
CA ARG A 25 -25.80 42.55 -0.38
C ARG A 25 -27.29 42.31 -0.64
N TRP A 26 -27.91 41.37 0.07
CA TRP A 26 -29.36 41.23 0.17
C TRP A 26 -29.76 41.34 1.65
N ASP A 27 -30.34 42.49 2.01
CA ASP A 27 -31.08 42.76 3.23
C ASP A 27 -32.56 42.91 2.85
N ALA A 28 -33.47 42.15 3.47
CA ALA A 28 -34.89 42.52 3.59
C ALA A 28 -35.61 41.68 4.66
N SER A 29 -35.56 42.16 5.90
CA SER A 29 -36.72 42.55 6.70
C SER A 29 -38.02 41.70 6.69
N ARG A 30 -38.28 41.10 7.87
CA ARG A 30 -39.43 41.39 8.77
C ARG A 30 -40.86 41.06 8.27
N THR A 31 -41.54 40.17 8.99
CA THR A 31 -42.83 40.48 9.66
C THR A 31 -43.16 39.46 10.75
N GLN A 32 -43.41 39.98 11.95
CA GLN A 32 -44.02 39.28 13.07
C GLN A 32 -45.51 39.07 12.78
N THR A 33 -46.07 37.95 13.21
CA THR A 33 -47.50 37.88 13.57
C THR A 33 -47.64 37.03 14.82
N VAL A 34 -48.12 37.68 15.88
CA VAL A 34 -48.45 37.11 17.19
C VAL A 34 -49.84 36.48 17.08
N GLY A 35 -49.97 35.21 17.45
CA GLY A 35 -51.23 34.48 17.52
C GLY A 35 -51.25 33.53 18.72
N ARG A 36 -52.13 33.83 19.66
CA ARG A 36 -52.27 33.38 21.04
C ARG A 36 -52.83 31.93 21.20
N LEU A 37 -52.21 31.18 22.12
CA LEU A 37 -52.65 30.12 23.06
C LEU A 37 -53.61 28.97 22.65
N SER A 38 -53.13 27.78 23.04
CA SER A 38 -53.62 26.38 23.16
C SER A 38 -54.98 26.17 23.85
N PRO A 39 -55.49 24.92 24.12
CA PRO A 39 -54.95 23.56 23.89
C PRO A 39 -55.98 22.52 23.38
N THR A 40 -55.54 21.28 23.07
CA THR A 40 -56.10 19.99 23.57
C THR A 40 -55.62 18.78 22.74
N GLN A 41 -55.00 17.83 23.45
CA GLN A 41 -54.75 16.39 23.21
C GLN A 41 -55.02 15.75 21.82
N ARG A 42 -54.04 14.97 21.35
CA ARG A 42 -54.09 13.49 21.39
C ARG A 42 -52.74 12.85 21.11
N GLN A 43 -52.29 12.10 22.10
CA GLN A 43 -51.19 11.14 22.07
C GLN A 43 -51.61 9.94 21.22
N GLY A 44 -50.74 9.49 20.32
CA GLY A 44 -51.02 8.38 19.41
C GLY A 44 -49.85 8.04 18.50
N GLU A 45 -48.77 7.51 19.09
CA GLU A 45 -48.16 6.25 18.65
C GLU A 45 -47.91 6.07 17.14
N LYS A 46 -46.73 6.49 16.62
CA LYS A 46 -46.10 5.90 15.41
C LYS A 46 -44.69 6.35 15.03
N ASP A 47 -43.90 6.98 15.92
CA ASP A 47 -42.59 7.54 15.53
C ASP A 47 -41.35 6.84 16.13
N MET A 48 -41.53 5.65 16.72
CA MET A 48 -40.45 4.91 17.38
C MET A 48 -39.92 3.70 16.58
N SER A 49 -40.28 3.59 15.29
CA SER A 49 -39.83 2.49 14.43
C SER A 49 -38.77 2.91 13.39
N LYS A 50 -38.83 4.13 12.84
CA LYS A 50 -37.92 4.55 11.76
C LYS A 50 -36.53 4.98 12.24
N LYS A 51 -36.45 5.71 13.36
CA LYS A 51 -35.16 6.12 13.95
C LYS A 51 -34.39 4.93 14.52
N THR A 52 -35.11 3.98 15.11
CA THR A 52 -34.56 2.71 15.61
C THR A 52 -34.09 1.80 14.47
N LEU A 53 -34.81 1.76 13.35
CA LEU A 53 -34.39 1.02 12.15
C LEU A 53 -33.16 1.66 11.47
N PHE A 54 -33.08 2.99 11.42
CA PHE A 54 -31.91 3.69 10.88
C PHE A 54 -30.67 3.50 11.75
N LEU A 55 -30.82 3.48 13.08
CA LEU A 55 -29.72 3.21 14.01
C LEU A 55 -29.18 1.77 13.88
N LEU A 56 -30.07 0.79 13.64
CA LEU A 56 -29.67 -0.60 13.41
C LEU A 56 -28.96 -0.80 12.06
N ILE A 57 -29.35 -0.05 11.02
CA ILE A 57 -28.67 -0.10 9.71
C ILE A 57 -27.26 0.51 9.81
N VAL A 58 -27.09 1.64 10.49
CA VAL A 58 -25.77 2.26 10.68
C VAL A 58 -24.86 1.40 11.57
N LEU A 59 -25.41 0.71 12.58
CA LEU A 59 -24.64 -0.21 13.42
C LEU A 59 -24.26 -1.51 12.69
N ALA A 60 -25.07 -1.97 11.72
CA ALA A 60 -24.77 -3.14 10.90
C ALA A 60 -23.64 -2.89 9.88
N PHE A 61 -23.40 -1.63 9.47
CA PHE A 61 -22.29 -1.27 8.58
C PHE A 61 -20.94 -1.09 9.30
N ALA A 62 -20.92 -1.12 10.64
CA ALA A 62 -19.69 -0.96 11.42
C ALA A 62 -18.88 -2.28 11.61
N PHE A 63 -19.36 -3.41 11.07
CA PHE A 63 -18.70 -4.73 11.16
C PHE A 63 -18.26 -5.29 9.81
N SER A 64 -17.70 -4.44 8.94
CA SER A 64 -16.90 -4.87 7.78
C SER A 64 -15.59 -4.09 7.88
N SER A 65 -14.40 -4.66 7.98
CA SER A 65 -13.94 -5.98 7.55
C SER A 65 -12.69 -6.30 8.36
N CYS A 66 -12.80 -7.21 9.32
CA CYS A 66 -11.64 -7.97 9.79
C CYS A 66 -11.87 -9.37 9.26
N GLN A 67 -11.64 -9.56 7.95
CA GLN A 67 -11.59 -10.93 7.41
C GLN A 67 -10.37 -11.58 8.08
N PRO A 68 -10.54 -12.70 8.80
CA PRO A 68 -9.40 -13.44 9.27
C PRO A 68 -8.60 -13.84 8.04
N VAL A 69 -7.30 -13.51 8.01
CA VAL A 69 -6.37 -13.97 6.98
C VAL A 69 -6.61 -15.46 6.78
N THR A 70 -7.13 -15.83 5.62
CA THR A 70 -7.37 -17.24 5.31
C THR A 70 -6.02 -17.92 5.41
N ASN A 71 -5.94 -18.94 6.29
CA ASN A 71 -4.67 -19.51 6.79
C ASN A 71 -3.74 -20.11 5.72
N ASN A 72 -4.04 -19.97 4.42
CA ASN A 72 -3.32 -20.53 3.27
C ASN A 72 -2.97 -19.49 2.18
N ASP A 73 -3.15 -18.20 2.44
CA ASP A 73 -2.94 -17.17 1.42
C ASP A 73 -1.50 -16.73 1.29
N PHE A 74 -1.12 -16.33 0.07
CA PHE A 74 0.16 -15.70 -0.20
C PHE A 74 0.21 -14.32 0.45
N ALA A 75 1.33 -14.00 1.10
CA ALA A 75 1.58 -12.67 1.63
C ALA A 75 3.07 -12.37 1.76
N ILE A 76 3.41 -11.09 1.72
CA ILE A 76 4.75 -10.55 1.97
C ILE A 76 4.69 -9.76 3.27
N TYR A 77 5.56 -10.09 4.21
CA TYR A 77 5.68 -9.45 5.52
C TYR A 77 7.03 -8.78 5.69
N LEU A 78 7.07 -7.65 6.40
CA LEU A 78 8.33 -7.07 6.89
C LEU A 78 8.75 -7.78 8.19
N LEU A 79 10.03 -7.65 8.55
CA LEU A 79 10.51 -8.10 9.87
C LEU A 79 10.17 -7.05 10.92
N SER A 80 9.74 -7.47 12.11
CA SER A 80 9.44 -6.57 13.24
C SER A 80 10.69 -6.05 13.95
N LYS A 81 11.86 -6.66 13.69
CA LYS A 81 13.15 -6.25 14.24
C LYS A 81 14.04 -5.79 13.12
N ASP A 82 14.78 -4.71 13.37
CA ASP A 82 15.81 -4.22 12.45
C ASP A 82 16.95 -5.26 12.39
N THR A 83 16.90 -6.09 11.35
CA THR A 83 17.86 -7.16 11.07
C THR A 83 18.52 -6.85 9.75
N SER A 84 19.85 -6.98 9.66
CA SER A 84 20.53 -6.76 8.38
C SER A 84 20.09 -7.82 7.37
N THR A 85 19.88 -7.41 6.13
CA THR A 85 19.57 -8.34 5.02
C THR A 85 20.69 -9.36 4.80
N PHE A 86 21.93 -9.00 5.10
CA PHE A 86 23.10 -9.89 4.99
C PHE A 86 23.15 -10.99 6.07
N ASP A 87 22.47 -10.78 7.20
CA ASP A 87 22.42 -11.77 8.28
C ASP A 87 21.34 -12.84 8.02
N LEU A 88 20.38 -12.58 7.13
CA LEU A 88 19.24 -13.48 6.86
C LEU A 88 19.65 -14.88 6.40
N ALA A 89 20.75 -14.99 5.64
CA ALA A 89 21.25 -16.28 5.15
C ALA A 89 21.70 -17.22 6.28
N GLN A 90 21.97 -16.67 7.48
CA GLN A 90 22.45 -17.42 8.64
C GLN A 90 21.35 -17.71 9.66
N VAL A 91 20.14 -17.17 9.47
CA VAL A 91 19.02 -17.29 10.41
C VAL A 91 18.03 -18.31 9.87
N ASP A 92 17.56 -19.20 10.74
CA ASP A 92 16.42 -20.07 10.43
C ASP A 92 15.19 -19.19 10.16
N ILE A 93 14.68 -19.24 8.93
CA ILE A 93 13.51 -18.45 8.50
C ILE A 93 12.32 -18.63 9.45
N ASN A 94 12.16 -19.80 10.06
CA ASN A 94 11.06 -20.10 10.97
C ASN A 94 11.16 -19.38 12.32
N GLN A 95 12.30 -18.78 12.63
CA GLN A 95 12.56 -18.04 13.86
C GLN A 95 12.52 -16.52 13.65
N LEU A 96 12.29 -16.05 12.43
CA LEU A 96 12.21 -14.62 12.14
C LEU A 96 10.95 -14.00 12.73
N ASP A 97 11.13 -12.94 13.51
CA ASP A 97 10.04 -12.10 13.98
C ASP A 97 9.54 -11.23 12.82
N ILE A 98 8.31 -11.50 12.36
CA ILE A 98 7.65 -10.78 11.26
C ILE A 98 6.49 -9.95 11.79
N GLU A 99 6.17 -8.87 11.07
CA GLU A 99 5.06 -8.00 11.41
C GLU A 99 3.71 -8.74 11.35
N THR A 100 2.75 -8.26 12.15
CA THR A 100 1.42 -8.89 12.23
C THR A 100 0.58 -8.67 10.98
N GLU A 101 0.74 -7.52 10.33
CA GLU A 101 0.05 -7.18 9.09
C GLU A 101 1.02 -7.34 7.90
N PRO A 102 0.59 -7.97 6.80
CA PRO A 102 1.41 -8.07 5.61
C PRO A 102 1.54 -6.70 4.94
N ILE A 103 2.71 -6.43 4.36
CA ILE A 103 2.89 -5.24 3.54
C ILE A 103 2.20 -5.39 2.17
N ILE A 104 2.13 -6.63 1.66
CA ILE A 104 1.38 -7.02 0.46
C ILE A 104 0.64 -8.32 0.79
N SER A 105 -0.69 -8.31 0.74
CA SER A 105 -1.53 -9.50 0.91
C SER A 105 -2.07 -10.03 -0.42
N ILE A 106 -2.75 -11.17 -0.42
CA ILE A 106 -3.39 -11.72 -1.62
C ILE A 106 -4.46 -10.80 -2.21
N GLU A 107 -5.12 -10.00 -1.38
CA GLU A 107 -6.12 -9.00 -1.78
C GLU A 107 -5.49 -7.85 -2.56
N ASP A 108 -4.22 -7.55 -2.31
CA ASP A 108 -3.47 -6.53 -3.05
C ASP A 108 -3.02 -7.01 -4.41
N ILE A 109 -3.03 -8.32 -4.67
CA ILE A 109 -2.54 -8.88 -5.93
C ILE A 109 -3.69 -8.88 -6.93
N VAL A 110 -3.53 -8.17 -8.04
CA VAL A 110 -4.39 -8.28 -9.21
C VAL A 110 -4.00 -9.52 -10.01
N SER A 111 -2.71 -9.68 -10.29
CA SER A 111 -2.17 -10.86 -10.97
C SER A 111 -0.69 -11.10 -10.69
N TYR A 112 -0.23 -12.31 -10.99
CA TYR A 112 1.16 -12.75 -10.87
C TYR A 112 1.59 -13.46 -12.15
N ASP A 113 2.55 -12.90 -12.88
CA ASP A 113 3.18 -13.54 -14.03
C ASP A 113 4.27 -14.50 -13.54
N LYS A 114 4.05 -15.81 -13.71
CA LYS A 114 5.02 -16.82 -13.24
C LYS A 114 6.34 -16.81 -14.02
N THR A 115 6.32 -16.34 -15.26
CA THR A 115 7.47 -16.41 -16.16
C THR A 115 8.50 -15.34 -15.79
N ASN A 116 8.01 -14.13 -15.49
CA ASN A 116 8.86 -12.97 -15.20
C ASN A 116 8.90 -12.60 -13.70
N HIS A 117 8.12 -13.30 -12.87
CA HIS A 117 7.92 -13.01 -11.44
C HIS A 117 7.51 -11.55 -11.19
N VAL A 118 6.51 -11.10 -11.96
CA VAL A 118 5.93 -9.76 -11.87
C VAL A 118 4.59 -9.85 -11.15
N ILE A 119 4.41 -8.99 -10.14
CA ILE A 119 3.14 -8.82 -9.43
C ILE A 119 2.49 -7.53 -9.92
N GLU A 120 1.29 -7.64 -10.46
CA GLU A 120 0.40 -6.50 -10.64
C GLU A 120 -0.37 -6.29 -9.34
N LEU A 121 -0.21 -5.12 -8.72
CA LEU A 121 -0.84 -4.76 -7.46
C LEU A 121 -2.07 -3.87 -7.68
N THR A 122 -2.93 -3.82 -6.66
CA THR A 122 -3.96 -2.78 -6.53
C THR A 122 -3.31 -1.41 -6.32
N PRO A 123 -4.03 -0.30 -6.61
CA PRO A 123 -3.54 1.05 -6.32
C PRO A 123 -3.15 1.24 -4.84
N GLU A 124 -3.90 0.65 -3.92
CA GLU A 124 -3.62 0.71 -2.49
C GLU A 124 -2.38 -0.11 -2.13
N GLY A 125 -2.21 -1.30 -2.72
CA GLY A 125 -1.06 -2.17 -2.52
C GLY A 125 0.25 -1.53 -2.99
N ILE A 126 0.27 -0.97 -4.20
CA ILE A 126 1.46 -0.29 -4.72
C ILE A 126 1.80 0.96 -3.89
N THR A 127 0.80 1.72 -3.44
CA THR A 127 1.01 2.90 -2.60
C THR A 127 1.68 2.53 -1.27
N ARG A 128 1.25 1.45 -0.62
CA ARG A 128 1.90 0.95 0.60
C ARG A 128 3.32 0.47 0.31
N ALA A 129 3.53 -0.28 -0.76
CA ALA A 129 4.85 -0.78 -1.13
C ALA A 129 5.85 0.36 -1.40
N GLN A 130 5.43 1.44 -2.06
CA GLN A 130 6.27 2.62 -2.35
C GLN A 130 6.76 3.34 -1.08
N GLN A 131 6.09 3.18 0.05
CA GLN A 131 6.42 3.86 1.31
C GLN A 131 7.43 3.08 2.18
N ILE A 132 7.90 1.91 1.72
CA ILE A 132 8.76 1.03 2.52
C ILE A 132 10.14 1.62 2.77
N LEU A 133 10.83 2.11 1.72
CA LEU A 133 12.17 2.67 1.91
C LEU A 133 12.12 4.02 2.64
N PRO A 134 12.73 4.13 3.84
CA PRO A 134 12.69 5.35 4.64
C PRO A 134 13.57 6.44 4.03
N MET A 135 13.40 7.66 4.55
CA MET A 135 14.33 8.76 4.34
C MET A 135 15.08 9.04 5.65
N PRO A 136 16.43 8.93 5.70
CA PRO A 136 17.35 8.63 4.61
C PRO A 136 17.27 7.17 4.13
N VAL A 137 17.55 6.96 2.84
CA VAL A 137 17.42 5.65 2.18
C VAL A 137 18.39 4.64 2.76
N LYS A 138 17.87 3.50 3.23
CA LYS A 138 18.69 2.33 3.61
C LYS A 138 19.26 1.68 2.34
N VAL A 139 20.58 1.58 2.27
CA VAL A 139 21.31 1.02 1.11
C VAL A 139 21.52 -0.49 1.21
N ASP A 140 21.39 -1.05 2.42
CA ASP A 140 21.41 -2.47 2.71
C ASP A 140 20.02 -3.12 2.59
N GLY A 141 19.02 -2.38 2.10
CA GLY A 141 17.68 -2.87 1.87
C GLY A 141 16.86 -3.06 3.15
N ILE A 142 15.58 -3.41 2.96
CA ILE A 142 14.65 -3.73 4.04
C ILE A 142 14.20 -5.18 3.88
N PRO A 143 14.48 -6.04 4.87
CA PRO A 143 14.19 -7.45 4.76
C PRO A 143 12.67 -7.72 4.76
N PHE A 144 12.26 -8.72 3.99
CA PHE A 144 10.91 -9.25 4.00
C PHE A 144 10.89 -10.78 4.00
N VAL A 145 9.75 -11.35 4.36
CA VAL A 145 9.47 -12.78 4.29
C VAL A 145 8.23 -13.01 3.43
N VAL A 146 8.32 -13.94 2.48
CA VAL A 146 7.16 -14.45 1.76
C VAL A 146 6.59 -15.65 2.49
N CYS A 147 5.30 -15.62 2.73
CA CYS A 147 4.55 -16.66 3.41
C CYS A 147 3.45 -17.21 2.50
N VAL A 148 3.11 -18.48 2.69
CA VAL A 148 1.83 -19.07 2.28
C VAL A 148 1.16 -19.55 3.55
N GLY A 149 0.12 -18.81 3.97
CA GLY A 149 -0.49 -19.05 5.25
C GLY A 149 0.47 -18.79 6.41
N LYS A 150 0.66 -19.79 7.26
CA LYS A 150 1.61 -19.75 8.39
C LYS A 150 3.03 -20.20 8.01
N GLU A 151 3.21 -20.75 6.81
CA GLU A 151 4.50 -21.26 6.37
C GLU A 151 5.32 -20.12 5.77
N ARG A 152 6.53 -19.90 6.29
CA ARG A 152 7.50 -18.98 5.72
C ARG A 152 8.26 -19.70 4.61
N ILE A 153 8.22 -19.17 3.39
CA ILE A 153 8.74 -19.84 2.20
C ILE A 153 10.16 -19.39 1.91
N TYR A 154 10.38 -18.07 1.82
CA TYR A 154 11.70 -17.49 1.58
C TYR A 154 11.81 -16.06 2.10
N THR A 155 13.05 -15.60 2.25
CA THR A 155 13.38 -14.23 2.59
C THR A 155 13.84 -13.44 1.37
N GLY A 156 13.60 -12.14 1.38
CA GLY A 156 14.14 -11.21 0.39
C GLY A 156 14.33 -9.83 0.98
N ALA A 157 14.60 -8.85 0.12
CA ALA A 157 14.72 -7.47 0.53
C ALA A 157 14.11 -6.49 -0.48
N PHE A 158 13.43 -5.46 0.03
CA PHE A 158 13.17 -4.25 -0.72
C PHE A 158 14.48 -3.50 -0.85
N TRP A 159 14.95 -3.30 -2.08
CA TRP A 159 16.30 -2.83 -2.35
C TRP A 159 16.28 -1.49 -3.08
N SER A 160 17.18 -0.58 -2.71
CA SER A 160 17.29 0.72 -3.35
C SER A 160 18.16 0.66 -4.60
N LEU A 161 17.71 1.30 -5.69
CA LEU A 161 18.54 1.57 -6.89
C LEU A 161 19.77 2.42 -6.58
N HIS A 162 19.79 3.13 -5.45
CA HIS A 162 20.94 3.92 -5.00
C HIS A 162 21.98 3.08 -4.23
N SER A 163 21.72 1.79 -4.03
CA SER A 163 22.67 0.89 -3.38
C SER A 163 23.81 0.53 -4.33
N SER A 164 25.02 0.54 -3.78
CA SER A 164 26.24 -0.02 -4.40
C SER A 164 26.61 -1.39 -3.80
N LEU A 165 25.82 -1.92 -2.88
CA LEU A 165 26.07 -3.21 -2.25
C LEU A 165 25.54 -4.33 -3.14
N ILE A 166 26.33 -5.40 -3.27
CA ILE A 166 25.90 -6.64 -3.92
C ILE A 166 25.01 -7.40 -2.94
N TYR A 167 23.95 -8.02 -3.45
CA TYR A 167 23.08 -8.88 -2.64
C TYR A 167 22.80 -10.19 -3.36
N ASP A 168 23.10 -11.29 -2.68
CA ASP A 168 22.85 -12.67 -3.13
C ASP A 168 21.53 -13.15 -2.49
N GLY A 169 20.41 -12.68 -3.02
CA GLY A 169 19.09 -13.01 -2.48
C GLY A 169 17.95 -12.55 -3.38
N VAL A 170 16.71 -12.73 -2.91
CA VAL A 170 15.52 -12.26 -3.63
C VAL A 170 15.32 -10.77 -3.41
N VAL A 171 15.07 -10.02 -4.48
CA VAL A 171 15.03 -8.56 -4.48
C VAL A 171 13.72 -8.05 -5.05
N ILE A 172 13.19 -6.99 -4.42
CA ILE A 172 12.18 -6.12 -5.02
C ILE A 172 12.79 -4.73 -5.10
N LEU A 173 13.08 -4.25 -6.32
CA LEU A 173 13.77 -2.96 -6.51
C LEU A 173 12.84 -1.77 -6.34
N GLN A 174 13.35 -0.73 -5.69
CA GLN A 174 12.70 0.57 -5.50
C GLN A 174 13.64 1.72 -5.88
N PRO A 175 13.13 2.88 -6.34
CA PRO A 175 11.71 3.22 -6.52
C PRO A 175 11.05 2.50 -7.70
N PHE A 176 9.73 2.35 -7.61
CA PHE A 176 8.88 1.95 -8.73
C PHE A 176 8.51 3.19 -9.56
N ASP A 177 8.17 3.01 -10.84
CA ASP A 177 7.46 4.08 -11.56
C ASP A 177 6.10 4.30 -10.88
N THR A 178 5.85 5.53 -10.42
CA THR A 178 4.60 5.88 -9.72
C THR A 178 3.36 5.74 -10.60
N ALA A 179 3.51 5.70 -11.92
CA ALA A 179 2.42 5.46 -12.86
C ALA A 179 2.12 3.97 -13.06
N GLU A 180 3.03 3.08 -12.65
CA GLU A 180 2.87 1.64 -12.78
C GLU A 180 2.38 1.02 -11.47
N THR A 181 1.55 -0.03 -11.59
CA THR A 181 1.09 -0.83 -10.45
C THR A 181 1.82 -2.16 -10.35
N THR A 182 2.89 -2.33 -11.12
CA THR A 182 3.65 -3.57 -11.18
C THR A 182 4.94 -3.49 -10.37
N ILE A 183 5.24 -4.57 -9.65
CA ILE A 183 6.53 -4.78 -9.01
C ILE A 183 7.15 -6.06 -9.56
N GLN A 184 8.46 -6.06 -9.76
CA GLN A 184 9.19 -7.26 -10.17
C GLN A 184 9.98 -7.84 -8.99
N ILE A 185 9.84 -9.14 -8.78
CA ILE A 185 10.67 -9.90 -7.84
C ILE A 185 11.82 -10.49 -8.64
N THR A 186 13.05 -10.02 -8.43
CA THR A 186 14.26 -10.49 -9.12
C THR A 186 15.15 -11.33 -8.21
N LEU A 187 16.11 -12.03 -8.80
CA LEU A 187 17.20 -12.68 -8.07
C LEU A 187 18.44 -11.81 -8.17
N GLY A 188 19.16 -11.66 -7.07
CA GLY A 188 20.41 -10.94 -7.00
C GLY A 188 20.28 -9.43 -7.20
N TYR A 189 21.30 -8.71 -6.77
CA TYR A 189 21.53 -7.31 -7.13
C TYR A 189 23.04 -7.05 -7.29
N PRO A 190 23.48 -6.33 -8.33
CA PRO A 190 22.69 -5.56 -9.32
C PRO A 190 22.06 -6.39 -10.46
N GLY A 191 22.20 -7.71 -10.44
CA GLY A 191 21.56 -8.59 -11.42
C GLY A 191 21.55 -10.04 -10.99
N GLN A 192 20.88 -10.88 -11.78
CA GLN A 192 20.68 -12.31 -11.47
C GLN A 192 21.97 -13.13 -11.38
N ASP A 193 23.05 -12.71 -12.05
CA ASP A 193 24.33 -13.41 -12.02
C ASP A 193 24.99 -13.37 -10.62
N PHE A 194 24.48 -12.54 -9.70
CA PHE A 194 24.93 -12.45 -8.31
C PHE A 194 24.16 -13.37 -7.35
N PHE A 195 23.17 -14.12 -7.85
CA PHE A 195 22.43 -15.08 -7.04
C PHE A 195 23.04 -16.49 -7.15
N THR A 196 23.34 -17.14 -6.02
CA THR A 196 24.01 -18.45 -5.99
C THR A 196 23.13 -19.62 -5.52
N GLY A 197 21.83 -19.39 -5.32
CA GLY A 197 20.88 -20.39 -4.83
C GLY A 197 19.97 -21.03 -5.88
N ASN A 198 19.07 -21.88 -5.41
CA ASN A 198 17.89 -22.30 -6.19
C ASN A 198 16.85 -21.19 -6.13
N ASP A 199 16.12 -20.96 -7.21
CA ASP A 199 15.07 -19.95 -7.26
C ASP A 199 13.89 -20.32 -6.33
N PRO A 200 13.70 -19.62 -5.19
CA PRO A 200 12.63 -19.94 -4.27
C PRO A 200 11.29 -19.35 -4.71
N ARG A 201 11.27 -18.45 -5.69
CA ARG A 201 10.05 -17.79 -6.18
C ARG A 201 9.14 -18.78 -6.91
N ALA A 202 9.71 -19.88 -7.41
CA ALA A 202 9.00 -20.97 -8.08
C ALA A 202 8.50 -22.07 -7.14
N ASP A 203 8.54 -21.87 -5.81
CA ASP A 203 8.02 -22.85 -4.84
C ASP A 203 6.57 -23.23 -5.17
N SER A 204 6.29 -24.53 -5.22
CA SER A 204 4.99 -25.04 -5.63
C SER A 204 3.84 -24.56 -4.74
N ARG A 205 4.10 -24.30 -3.45
CA ARG A 205 3.08 -23.79 -2.52
C ARG A 205 2.62 -22.40 -2.93
N ILE A 206 3.55 -21.53 -3.35
CA ILE A 206 3.24 -20.20 -3.87
C ILE A 206 2.39 -20.34 -5.14
N MET A 207 2.84 -21.17 -6.10
CA MET A 207 2.17 -21.32 -7.38
C MET A 207 0.74 -21.86 -7.24
N ILE A 208 0.57 -22.89 -6.40
CA ILE A 208 -0.74 -23.50 -6.13
C ILE A 208 -1.68 -22.47 -5.49
N THR A 209 -1.24 -21.73 -4.48
CA THR A 209 -2.08 -20.72 -3.81
C THR A 209 -2.47 -19.59 -4.77
N LEU A 210 -1.53 -19.09 -5.59
CA LEU A 210 -1.83 -18.06 -6.58
C LEU A 210 -2.80 -18.55 -7.66
N GLU A 211 -2.69 -19.82 -8.08
CA GLU A 211 -3.61 -20.44 -9.03
C GLU A 211 -5.02 -20.60 -8.43
N GLN A 212 -5.12 -21.13 -7.20
CA GLN A 212 -6.39 -21.30 -6.48
C GLN A 212 -7.12 -19.97 -6.26
N SER A 213 -6.36 -18.90 -5.99
CA SER A 213 -6.88 -17.54 -5.85
C SER A 213 -7.11 -16.81 -7.17
N LYS A 214 -6.89 -17.50 -8.32
CA LYS A 214 -7.05 -16.97 -9.68
C LYS A 214 -6.20 -15.72 -9.95
N LYS A 215 -5.04 -15.65 -9.31
CA LYS A 215 -4.05 -14.58 -9.48
C LYS A 215 -2.93 -14.98 -10.44
N LEU A 216 -2.65 -16.28 -10.58
CA LEU A 216 -1.58 -16.76 -11.46
C LEU A 216 -1.92 -16.54 -12.94
N LYS A 217 -0.95 -15.98 -13.69
CA LYS A 217 -0.93 -15.85 -15.15
C LYS A 217 0.23 -16.66 -15.73
#